data_AF-A0A7L0I2G2-F1
#
_entry.id   AF-A0A7L0I2G2-F1
#
_cell.length_a   1.000
_cell.length_b   1.000
_cell.length_c   1.000
_cell.angle_alpha   90.00
_cell.angle_beta   90.00
_cell.angle_gamma   90.00
#
_symmetry.space_group_name_H-M   'P 1'
#
loop_
_entity.id
_entity.type
_entity.pdbx_description
1 polymer ?
#
loop_
_entity_poly.entity_id
_entity_poly.type
_entity_poly.pdbx_seq_one_letter_code
_entity_poly.pdbx_strand_id
1 'polypeptide(L)' 'LAAGGRGGAGRGDPLSSPLRPPAVCTGTDMKLLRPSSPESHYETLRHLYQGCQVVQGNLELTYLPPDADTTFLK' A
#
# COMPACT_ATOMS: atom_id res chain seq x y z
N LEU A 1 43.94 -7.22 26.68
CA LEU A 1 42.88 -8.23 26.85
C LEU A 1 41.58 -7.64 26.34
N ALA A 2 40.94 -8.33 25.39
CA ALA A 2 39.75 -7.87 24.67
C ALA A 2 38.45 -8.23 25.42
N ALA A 3 37.43 -7.38 25.27
CA ALA A 3 36.01 -7.74 25.19
C ALA A 3 35.30 -6.50 24.60
N GLY A 4 34.64 -6.48 23.44
CA GLY A 4 33.93 -7.56 22.77
C GLY A 4 32.41 -7.45 22.99
N GLY A 5 31.81 -6.26 22.79
CA GLY A 5 30.36 -6.06 22.87
C GLY A 5 29.71 -6.06 21.49
N ARG A 6 29.06 -7.17 21.12
CA ARG A 6 28.36 -7.35 19.84
C ARG A 6 27.11 -6.45 19.79
N GLY A 7 27.10 -5.50 18.87
CA GLY A 7 25.88 -4.77 18.50
C GLY A 7 24.86 -5.75 17.93
N GLY A 8 23.75 -5.93 18.62
CA GLY A 8 22.58 -6.61 18.09
C GLY A 8 21.88 -5.68 17.10
N ALA A 9 22.18 -5.83 15.81
CA ALA A 9 21.35 -5.27 14.76
C ALA A 9 19.98 -5.97 14.85
N GLY A 10 18.98 -5.28 15.38
CA GLY A 10 17.59 -5.67 15.21
C GLY A 10 17.33 -5.90 13.72
N ARG A 11 16.62 -6.97 13.39
CA ARG A 11 16.11 -7.21 12.04
C ARG A 11 15.09 -6.11 11.73
N GLY A 12 15.56 -4.95 11.30
CA GLY A 12 14.72 -3.91 10.75
C GLY A 12 14.11 -4.41 9.45
N ASP A 13 12.81 -4.19 9.28
CA ASP A 13 12.13 -4.43 8.03
C ASP A 13 12.90 -3.75 6.87
N PRO A 14 13.19 -4.46 5.76
CA PRO A 14 14.00 -3.94 4.65
C PRO A 14 13.37 -2.74 3.92
N LEU A 15 12.15 -2.34 4.31
CA LEU A 15 11.42 -1.20 3.77
C LEU A 15 11.67 0.13 4.53
N SER A 16 12.17 0.09 5.77
CA SER A 16 12.45 1.29 6.59
C SER A 16 13.88 1.81 6.42
N SER A 17 14.44 1.73 5.22
CA SER A 17 15.71 2.39 4.93
C SER A 17 15.44 3.88 4.65
N PRO A 18 16.01 4.83 5.40
CA PRO A 18 15.74 6.28 5.28
C PRO A 18 16.18 6.90 3.93
N LEU A 19 16.59 6.08 2.97
CA LEU A 19 17.09 6.45 1.65
C LEU A 19 16.04 6.34 0.54
N ARG A 20 14.86 5.77 0.80
CA ARG A 20 13.78 5.69 -0.20
C ARG A 20 12.62 6.61 0.15
N PRO A 21 12.26 7.56 -0.74
CA PRO A 21 11.01 8.28 -0.57
C PRO A 21 9.84 7.28 -0.56
N PRO A 22 8.78 7.55 0.23
CA PRO A 22 7.63 6.66 0.29
C PRO A 22 7.03 6.53 -1.11
N ALA A 23 6.51 5.34 -1.44
CA ALA A 23 5.74 5.16 -2.66
C ALA A 23 4.44 5.97 -2.55
N VAL A 24 4.20 6.86 -3.51
CA VAL A 24 3.07 7.79 -3.48
C VAL A 24 2.11 7.49 -4.63
N CYS A 25 0.80 7.53 -4.37
CA CYS A 25 -0.24 7.35 -5.37
C CYS A 25 -1.24 8.50 -5.33
N THR A 26 -1.82 8.84 -6.49
CA THR A 26 -2.71 9.99 -6.64
C THR A 26 -4.05 9.80 -5.92
N GLY A 27 -4.54 8.56 -5.80
CA GLY A 27 -5.91 8.29 -5.34
C GLY A 27 -6.97 8.56 -6.42
N THR A 28 -8.25 8.59 -6.02
CA THR A 28 -9.41 8.74 -6.92
C THR A 28 -10.38 9.83 -6.45
N ASP A 29 -11.27 10.27 -7.35
CA ASP A 29 -12.41 11.16 -7.04
C ASP A 29 -13.70 10.64 -7.69
N MET A 30 -13.96 9.34 -7.51
CA MET A 30 -15.13 8.64 -8.03
C MET A 30 -16.31 8.66 -7.05
N LYS A 31 -16.08 8.92 -5.75
CA LYS A 31 -17.12 8.92 -4.72
C LYS A 31 -17.95 7.62 -4.76
N LEU A 32 -19.26 7.73 -4.96
CA LEU A 32 -20.19 6.61 -5.11
C LEU A 32 -20.64 6.41 -6.57
N LEU A 33 -19.83 6.83 -7.55
CA LEU A 33 -20.10 6.52 -8.95
C LEU A 33 -19.90 5.02 -9.17
N ARG A 34 -20.96 4.33 -9.59
CA ARG A 34 -20.92 2.90 -9.84
C ARG A 34 -20.06 2.60 -11.07
N PRO A 35 -19.01 1.77 -10.97
CA PRO A 35 -18.20 1.36 -12.10
C PRO A 35 -19.02 0.49 -13.07
N SER A 36 -18.64 0.50 -14.35
CA SER A 36 -19.30 -0.29 -15.40
C SER A 36 -19.10 -1.80 -15.25
N SER A 37 -17.96 -2.22 -14.68
CA SER A 37 -17.65 -3.61 -14.33
C SER A 37 -17.02 -3.67 -12.93
N PRO A 38 -17.59 -4.47 -11.99
CA PRO A 38 -17.00 -4.70 -10.67
C PRO A 38 -15.61 -5.32 -10.72
N GLU A 39 -15.38 -6.27 -11.63
CA GLU A 39 -14.10 -6.97 -11.79
C GLU A 39 -13.02 -5.99 -12.25
N SER A 40 -13.35 -5.18 -13.27
CA SER A 40 -12.46 -4.12 -13.75
C SER A 40 -12.19 -3.06 -12.67
N HIS A 41 -13.15 -2.80 -11.79
CA HIS A 41 -12.98 -1.85 -10.70
C HIS A 41 -11.99 -2.34 -9.65
N TYR A 42 -12.14 -3.59 -9.20
CA TYR A 42 -11.20 -4.22 -8.27
C TYR A 42 -9.76 -4.21 -8.82
N GLU A 43 -9.58 -4.63 -10.08
CA GLU A 43 -8.25 -4.62 -10.70
C GLU A 43 -7.66 -3.21 -10.78
N THR A 44 -8.49 -2.20 -11.05
CA THR A 44 -8.06 -0.80 -11.04
C THR A 44 -7.57 -0.37 -9.66
N LEU A 45 -8.33 -0.68 -8.61
CA LEU A 45 -7.95 -0.36 -7.22
C LEU A 45 -6.65 -1.05 -6.82
N ARG A 46 -6.51 -2.33 -7.18
CA ARG A 46 -5.28 -3.10 -6.94
C ARG A 46 -4.09 -2.44 -7.62
N HIS A 47 -4.19 -2.10 -8.90
CA HIS A 47 -3.09 -1.47 -9.64
C HIS A 47 -2.73 -0.09 -9.09
N LEU A 48 -3.72 0.70 -8.65
CA LEU A 48 -3.49 2.04 -8.12
C LEU A 48 -2.81 2.04 -6.75
N TYR A 49 -3.17 1.10 -5.88
CA TYR A 49 -2.77 1.14 -4.47
C TYR A 49 -1.74 0.07 -4.08
N GLN A 50 -1.42 -0.90 -4.95
CA GLN A 50 -0.42 -1.92 -4.65
C GLN A 50 0.96 -1.31 -4.37
N GLY A 51 1.46 -1.52 -3.16
CA GLY A 51 2.75 -0.98 -2.70
C GLY A 51 2.71 0.52 -2.41
N CYS A 52 1.53 1.12 -2.35
CA CYS A 52 1.35 2.51 -2.01
C CYS A 52 1.54 2.74 -0.52
N GLN A 53 2.38 3.72 -0.15
CA GLN A 53 2.58 4.10 1.25
C GLN A 53 1.85 5.41 1.59
N VAL A 54 1.73 6.32 0.62
CA VAL A 54 1.07 7.62 0.80
C VAL A 54 0.10 7.86 -0.34
N VAL A 55 -1.17 8.12 -0.01
CA VAL A 55 -2.17 8.54 -0.99
C VAL A 55 -2.29 10.07 -0.94
N GLN A 56 -2.01 10.75 -2.05
CA GLN A 56 -2.10 12.21 -2.16
C GLN A 56 -3.55 12.72 -2.24
N GLY A 57 -4.45 11.93 -2.84
CA GLY A 57 -5.88 12.19 -2.93
C GLY A 57 -6.68 11.31 -1.98
N ASN A 58 -7.84 10.85 -2.42
CA ASN A 58 -8.70 10.00 -1.61
C ASN A 58 -8.39 8.51 -1.83
N LEU A 59 -8.44 7.74 -0.75
CA LEU A 59 -8.53 6.29 -0.80
C LEU A 59 -10.01 5.88 -0.86
N GLU A 60 -10.50 5.50 -2.04
CA GLU A 60 -11.90 5.11 -2.23
C GLU A 60 -11.98 3.62 -2.58
N LEU A 61 -12.60 2.83 -1.69
CA LEU A 61 -12.77 1.38 -1.85
C LEU A 61 -14.27 1.06 -1.90
N THR A 62 -14.90 1.35 -3.04
CA THR A 62 -16.35 1.18 -3.23
C THR A 62 -16.66 -0.02 -4.12
N TYR A 63 -17.89 -0.53 -4.07
CA TYR A 63 -18.37 -1.62 -4.96
C TYR A 63 -17.50 -2.89 -5.02
N LEU A 64 -16.72 -3.17 -3.96
CA LEU A 64 -15.91 -4.38 -3.86
C LEU A 64 -16.81 -5.60 -3.56
N PRO A 65 -16.52 -6.77 -4.18
CA PRO A 65 -17.16 -8.02 -3.79
C PRO A 65 -16.82 -8.40 -2.33
N PRO A 66 -17.68 -9.18 -1.64
CA PRO A 66 -17.47 -9.55 -0.24
C PRO A 66 -16.17 -10.33 0.03
N ASP A 67 -15.64 -11.00 -0.98
CA ASP A 67 -14.43 -11.83 -0.96
C ASP A 67 -13.22 -11.17 -1.65
N ALA A 68 -13.31 -9.87 -1.95
CA ALA A 68 -12.21 -9.13 -2.55
C ALA A 68 -10.96 -9.14 -1.67
N ASP A 69 -9.82 -9.54 -2.24
CA ASP A 69 -8.53 -9.52 -1.55
C ASP A 69 -8.00 -8.09 -1.44
N THR A 70 -8.01 -7.52 -0.23
CA THR A 70 -7.52 -6.16 0.04
C THR A 70 -6.10 -6.15 0.60
N THR A 71 -5.37 -7.27 0.57
CA THR A 71 -4.01 -7.35 1.14
C THR A 71 -3.00 -6.42 0.45
N PHE A 72 -3.29 -5.93 -0.77
CA PHE A 72 -2.49 -4.94 -1.48
C PHE A 72 -2.45 -3.56 -0.81
N LEU A 73 -3.31 -3.32 0.20
CA LEU A 73 -3.35 -2.08 1.00
C LEU A 73 -2.44 -2.11 2.24
N LYS A 74 -1.73 -3.20 2.48
CA LYS A 74 -0.82 -3.35 3.62
C LYS A 74 0.47 -2.54 3.47
#